data_AF-A0A7G6RH22-F1
#
_entry.id   AF-A0A7G6RH22-F1
#
_cell.length_a   1.000
_cell.length_b   1.000
_cell.length_c   1.000
_cell.angle_alpha   90.00
_cell.angle_beta   90.00
_cell.angle_gamma   90.00
#
_symmetry.space_group_name_H-M   'P 1'
#
loop_
_entity.id
_entity.type
_entity.pdbx_description
1 polymer ?
#
loop_
_entity_poly.entity_id
_entity_poly.type
_entity_poly.pdbx_seq_one_letter_code
_entity_poly.pdbx_strand_id
1 'polypeptide(L)' 'MTFLEAYALHGPDVERIAEALGITPPEADRLINEVIERLSTSSASSAVGGGHERERQVLCRPSPAI' A
#
# COMPACT_ATOMS: atom_id res chain seq x y z
N MET A 1 4.40 4.20 26.85
CA MET A 1 4.29 5.01 25.62
C MET A 1 3.41 4.24 24.63
N THR A 2 2.47 4.91 23.95
CA THR A 2 1.58 4.24 22.97
C THR A 2 2.08 4.43 21.54
N PHE A 3 1.64 3.60 20.59
CA PHE A 3 2.06 3.70 19.18
C PHE A 3 1.76 5.07 18.57
N LEU A 4 0.55 5.59 18.76
CA LEU A 4 0.15 6.90 18.24
C LEU A 4 0.99 8.05 18.81
N GLU A 5 1.44 7.92 20.06
CA GLU A 5 2.28 8.90 20.72
C GLU A 5 3.70 8.89 20.13
N ALA A 6 4.29 7.71 19.91
CA ALA A 6 5.58 7.57 19.22
C ALA A 6 5.50 8.03 17.76
N TYR A 7 4.41 7.69 17.06
CA TYR A 7 4.13 8.12 15.69
C TYR A 7 3.96 9.64 15.58
N ALA A 8 3.32 10.29 16.56
CA ALA A 8 3.19 11.74 16.59
C ALA A 8 4.52 12.46 16.91
N LEU A 9 5.41 11.83 17.68
CA LEU A 9 6.70 12.40 18.10
C LEU A 9 7.79 12.24 17.04
N HIS A 10 7.86 11.07 16.41
CA HIS A 10 8.93 10.69 15.49
C HIS A 10 8.48 10.65 14.02
N GLY A 11 7.17 10.62 13.75
CA GLY A 11 6.63 10.39 12.41
C GLY A 11 6.55 8.88 12.07
N PRO A 12 6.39 8.52 10.78
CA PRO A 12 6.37 7.13 10.31
C PRO A 12 7.77 6.49 10.30
N ASP A 13 8.53 6.68 11.39
CA ASP A 13 9.92 6.23 11.53
C ASP A 13 9.96 4.85 12.21
N VAL A 14 10.19 3.81 11.41
CA VAL A 14 10.13 2.40 11.82
C VAL A 14 11.08 2.10 12.97
N GLU A 15 12.34 2.54 12.88
CA GLU A 15 13.36 2.25 13.91
C GLU A 15 13.04 2.94 15.23
N ARG A 16 12.63 4.21 15.20
CA ARG A 16 12.28 4.97 16.40
C ARG A 16 11.04 4.45 17.09
N ILE A 17 10.04 4.05 16.31
CA ILE A 17 8.81 3.45 16.84
C ILE A 17 9.09 2.07 17.44
N ALA A 18 9.92 1.26 16.77
CA ALA A 18 10.35 -0.05 17.27
C ALA A 18 11.12 0.07 18.60
N GLU A 19 12.08 0.99 18.70
CA GLU A 19 12.80 1.27 19.95
C GLU A 19 11.88 1.78 21.06
N ALA A 20 10.99 2.72 20.76
CA ALA A 20 10.10 3.33 21.75
C ALA A 20 9.05 2.35 22.32
N LEU A 21 8.61 1.39 21.50
CA LEU A 21 7.63 0.36 21.90
C LEU A 21 8.28 -0.95 22.36
N GLY A 22 9.59 -1.12 22.13
CA GLY A 22 10.29 -2.37 22.38
C GLY A 22 9.80 -3.53 21.48
N ILE A 23 9.33 -3.22 20.27
CA ILE A 23 8.88 -4.21 19.29
C ILE A 23 9.93 -4.40 18.20
N THR A 24 9.71 -5.39 17.33
CA THR A 24 10.60 -5.60 16.19
C THR A 24 10.31 -4.59 15.07
N PRO A 25 11.34 -4.16 14.30
CA PRO A 25 11.14 -3.27 13.15
C PRO A 25 10.08 -3.74 12.14
N PRO A 26 9.96 -5.03 11.77
CA PRO A 26 8.88 -5.47 10.87
C PRO A 26 7.47 -5.30 11.48
N GLU A 27 7.32 -5.37 12.80
CA GLU A 27 6.03 -5.16 13.45
C GLU A 27 5.67 -3.67 13.49
N ALA A 28 6.67 -2.80 13.74
CA ALA A 28 6.49 -1.35 13.67
C ALA A 28 6.07 -0.88 12.26
N ASP A 29 6.73 -1.42 11.23
CA ASP A 29 6.41 -1.14 9.82
C ASP A 29 4.95 -1.50 9.48
N ARG A 30 4.48 -2.68 9.90
CA ARG A 30 3.08 -3.09 9.73
C ARG A 30 2.10 -2.11 10.35
N LEU A 31 2.33 -1.71 11.60
CA LEU A 31 1.46 -0.77 12.31
C LEU A 31 1.41 0.61 11.63
N ILE A 32 2.55 1.09 11.16
CA ILE A 32 2.64 2.33 10.36
C ILE A 32 1.83 2.20 9.08
N ASN A 33 2.00 1.11 8.36
CA ASN A 33 1.31 0.88 7.10
C ASN A 33 -0.21 0.77 7.30
N GLU A 34 -0.69 0.09 8.35
CA GLU A 34 -2.13 0.01 8.67
C GLU A 34 -2.72 1.39 8.99
N VAL A 35 -1.99 2.24 9.69
CA VAL A 35 -2.44 3.61 10.00
C VAL A 35 -2.50 4.44 8.71
N ILE A 36 -1.46 4.41 7.88
CA ILE A 36 -1.41 5.11 6.59
C ILE A 36 -2.53 4.62 5.67
N GLU A 37 -2.77 3.31 5.58
CA GLU A 37 -3.84 2.72 4.79
C GLU A 37 -5.20 3.20 5.28
N ARG A 38 -5.47 3.21 6.59
CA ARG A 38 -6.73 3.70 7.14
C ARG A 38 -6.97 5.19 6.86
N LEU A 39 -5.92 6.02 6.96
CA LEU A 39 -5.98 7.44 6.62
C LEU A 39 -6.18 7.66 5.12
N SER A 40 -5.50 6.88 4.29
CA SER A 40 -5.59 6.95 2.82
C SER A 40 -6.97 6.48 2.32
N THR A 41 -7.48 5.38 2.86
CA THR A 41 -8.82 4.84 2.55
C THR A 41 -9.93 5.78 3.03
N SER A 42 -9.76 6.47 4.16
CA SER A 42 -10.78 7.39 4.66
C SER A 42 -10.93 8.65 3.81
N SER A 43 -9.95 9.01 2.97
CA SER A 43 -10.08 10.10 1.99
C SER A 43 -10.34 9.62 0.57
N ALA A 44 -10.14 8.33 0.29
CA ALA A 44 -10.36 7.73 -1.02
C ALA A 44 -11.58 6.81 -1.00
N SER A 45 -12.75 7.43 -0.84
CA SER A 45 -13.93 6.93 -1.53
C SER A 45 -13.71 7.10 -3.04
N SER A 46 -12.84 6.31 -3.69
CA SER A 46 -12.76 6.10 -5.15
C SER A 46 -11.65 5.12 -5.55
N ALA A 47 -12.00 4.20 -6.46
CA ALA A 47 -11.18 3.21 -7.20
C ALA A 47 -10.83 1.93 -6.43
N VAL A 48 -11.40 0.73 -6.66
CA VAL A 48 -11.83 0.01 -7.89
C VAL A 48 -10.77 0.08 -9.00
N GLY A 49 -10.24 -0.99 -9.59
CA GLY A 49 -10.36 -2.44 -9.45
C GLY A 49 -8.99 -3.05 -9.85
N GLY A 50 -8.69 -4.31 -9.58
CA GLY A 50 -9.43 -5.43 -10.17
C GLY A 50 -9.32 -5.40 -11.69
N GLY A 51 -8.34 -6.10 -12.27
CA GLY A 51 -8.41 -6.53 -13.68
C GLY A 51 -7.17 -6.26 -14.53
N HIS A 52 -6.29 -7.25 -14.64
CA HIS A 52 -5.63 -7.52 -15.92
C HIS A 52 -5.73 -9.02 -16.26
N GLU A 53 -6.94 -9.56 -16.15
CA GLU A 53 -7.34 -10.69 -16.97
C GLU A 53 -8.13 -10.13 -18.15
N ARG A 54 -7.43 -9.97 -19.29
CA ARG A 54 -8.05 -9.87 -20.60
C ARG A 54 -7.26 -10.73 -21.57
N GLU A 55 -7.57 -12.02 -21.51
CA GLU A 55 -7.69 -12.81 -22.72
C GLU A 55 -8.75 -12.19 -23.66
N ARG A 56 -8.62 -12.48 -24.96
CA ARG A 56 -9.37 -12.03 -26.15
C ARG A 56 -8.60 -10.98 -26.96
N GLN A 57 -8.35 -11.13 -28.25
CA GLN A 57 -8.89 -12.08 -29.20
C GLN A 57 -8.04 -12.03 -30.48
N VAL A 58 -7.89 -13.21 -31.08
CA VAL A 58 -7.81 -13.43 -32.52
C VAL A 58 -8.42 -12.29 -33.33
N LEU A 59 -7.63 -11.65 -34.19
CA LEU A 59 -8.16 -11.11 -35.42
C LEU A 59 -7.14 -11.36 -36.55
N CYS A 60 -7.40 -12.46 -37.25
CA CYS A 60 -7.27 -12.65 -38.69
C CYS A 60 -6.27 -11.76 -39.44
N ARG A 61 -5.28 -12.43 -40.06
CA ARG A 61 -4.68 -12.01 -41.33
C ARG A 61 -5.76 -11.51 -42.31
N PRO A 62 -5.43 -10.52 -43.14
CA PRO A 62 -4.95 -10.88 -44.48
C PRO A 62 -3.71 -10.08 -44.93
N SER A 63 -2.81 -10.74 -45.66
CA SER A 63 -1.94 -10.10 -46.68
C SER A 63 -2.81 -9.41 -47.76
N PRO A 64 -2.35 -8.56 -48.72
CA PRO A 64 -0.98 -8.44 -49.25
C PRO A 64 -0.52 -7.03 -49.77
N ALA A 65 0.70 -7.03 -50.35
CA ALA A 65 1.22 -6.29 -51.52
C ALA A 65 1.41 -4.75 -51.49
N ILE A 66 2.68 -4.33 -51.58
CA ILE A 66 3.16 -3.31 -52.53
C ILE A 66 4.44 -3.86 -53.18
#